data_AF-A0A1M5QR61-F1
#
_entry.id   AF-A0A1M5QR61-F1
#
_cell.length_a   1.000
_cell.length_b   1.000
_cell.length_c   1.000
_cell.angle_alpha   90.00
_cell.angle_beta   90.00
_cell.angle_gamma   90.00
#
_symmetry.space_group_name_H-M   'P 1'
#
loop_
_entity.id
_entity.type
_entity.pdbx_description
1 polymer ?
#
loop_
_entity_poly.entity_id
_entity_poly.type
_entity_poly.pdbx_seq_one_letter_code
_entity_poly.pdbx_strand_id
1 'polypeptide(L)'
;MDAESTDSLVAKFVEDLKINNGNYYDLKPLFKDQLRQIEGCLQEMVSAREQIAVALKETKLSASKIASSAEISRAHIDNNKDILKRYIDLRIEQIENDDTFSLSNIKKKQEHYDEIKQWLKRTQKHLLENEVLESKITQLEHLNKSLQKELDDNYIKVNKLEVIIEKLNHKLRKSSENSTNIVSLR
;
A
#
# COMPACT_ATOMS: atom_id res chain seq x y z
N MET A 1 -31.91 -22.75 2.18
CA MET A 1 -31.12 -22.26 1.02
C MET A 1 -29.69 -22.58 1.37
N ASP A 2 -29.12 -23.55 0.66
CA ASP A 2 -27.77 -24.03 0.94
C ASP A 2 -26.79 -22.90 0.63
N ALA A 3 -26.00 -22.50 1.63
CA ALA A 3 -24.97 -21.49 1.45
C ALA A 3 -23.92 -22.08 0.49
N GLU A 4 -23.92 -21.64 -0.77
CA GLU A 4 -22.82 -21.93 -1.69
C GLU A 4 -21.52 -21.47 -1.03
N SER A 5 -20.55 -22.38 -0.91
CA SER A 5 -19.23 -22.07 -0.36
C SER A 5 -18.60 -20.91 -1.16
N THR A 6 -17.91 -19.98 -0.49
CA THR A 6 -17.21 -18.85 -1.13
C THR A 6 -16.31 -19.31 -2.27
N ASP A 7 -15.71 -20.50 -2.17
CA ASP A 7 -14.89 -21.07 -3.25
C ASP A 7 -15.70 -21.45 -4.48
N SER A 8 -16.95 -21.88 -4.30
CA SER A 8 -17.86 -22.22 -5.40
C SER A 8 -18.27 -20.96 -6.17
N LEU A 9 -18.57 -19.87 -5.45
CA LEU A 9 -18.89 -18.59 -6.09
C LEU A 9 -17.68 -18.01 -6.82
N VAL A 10 -16.51 -17.99 -6.19
CA VAL A 10 -15.28 -17.51 -6.83
C VAL A 10 -14.94 -18.34 -8.07
N ALA A 11 -15.06 -19.67 -8.00
CA ALA A 11 -14.80 -20.53 -9.14
C ALA A 11 -15.74 -20.23 -10.32
N LYS A 12 -17.03 -20.03 -10.03
CA LYS A 12 -18.04 -19.64 -11.02
C LYS A 12 -17.74 -18.29 -11.65
N PHE A 13 -17.34 -17.29 -10.87
CA PHE A 13 -16.96 -15.98 -11.41
C PHE A 13 -15.68 -16.03 -12.24
N VAL A 14 -14.72 -16.87 -11.86
CA VAL A 14 -13.51 -17.10 -12.65
C VAL A 14 -13.84 -17.74 -14.00
N GLU A 15 -14.78 -18.69 -14.02
CA GLU A 15 -15.31 -19.31 -15.24
C GLU A 15 -16.06 -18.30 -16.12
N ASP A 16 -17.03 -17.57 -15.54
CA ASP A 16 -17.89 -16.60 -16.24
C ASP A 16 -17.08 -15.44 -16.83
N LEU A 17 -16.09 -14.94 -16.09
CA LEU A 17 -15.22 -13.83 -16.51
C LEU A 17 -14.00 -14.31 -17.32
N LYS A 18 -13.86 -15.61 -17.55
CA LYS A 18 -12.73 -16.25 -18.26
C LYS A 18 -11.36 -15.86 -17.69
N ILE A 19 -11.28 -15.64 -16.39
CA ILE A 19 -10.02 -15.40 -15.69
C ILE A 19 -9.21 -16.69 -15.77
N ASN A 20 -7.96 -16.63 -16.21
CA ASN A 20 -7.12 -17.83 -16.42
C ASN A 20 -7.83 -18.90 -17.29
N ASN A 21 -8.46 -18.48 -18.39
CA ASN A 21 -9.25 -19.34 -19.27
C ASN A 21 -10.42 -20.08 -18.57
N GLY A 22 -10.91 -19.53 -17.46
CA GLY A 22 -11.97 -20.11 -16.66
C GLY A 22 -11.53 -21.21 -15.70
N ASN A 23 -10.23 -21.50 -15.61
CA ASN A 23 -9.73 -22.54 -14.71
C ASN A 23 -9.29 -21.95 -13.36
N TYR A 24 -10.21 -21.98 -12.39
CA TYR A 24 -9.95 -21.60 -11.01
C TYR A 24 -8.90 -22.49 -10.33
N TYR A 25 -8.91 -23.81 -10.58
CA TYR A 25 -8.02 -24.75 -9.90
C TYR A 25 -6.56 -24.58 -10.30
N ASP A 26 -6.30 -24.03 -11.48
CA ASP A 26 -4.94 -23.74 -11.96
C ASP A 26 -4.39 -22.39 -11.50
N LEU A 27 -5.20 -21.56 -10.81
CA LEU A 27 -4.71 -20.31 -10.25
C LEU A 27 -3.69 -20.55 -9.15
N LYS A 28 -2.67 -19.69 -9.09
CA LYS A 28 -1.69 -19.69 -8.00
C LYS A 28 -2.41 -19.47 -6.67
N PRO A 29 -1.95 -20.10 -5.57
CA PRO A 29 -2.60 -20.00 -4.26
C PRO A 29 -2.87 -18.56 -3.81
N LEU A 30 -1.90 -17.66 -4.00
CA LEU A 30 -2.04 -16.24 -3.64
C LEU A 30 -3.22 -15.56 -4.35
N PHE A 31 -3.44 -15.85 -5.63
CA PHE A 31 -4.56 -15.26 -6.38
C PHE A 31 -5.90 -15.84 -5.93
N LYS A 32 -5.96 -17.13 -5.59
CA LYS A 32 -7.17 -17.74 -5.02
C LYS A 32 -7.53 -17.09 -3.69
N ASP A 33 -6.56 -16.90 -2.81
CA ASP A 33 -6.77 -16.26 -1.52
C ASP A 33 -7.25 -14.81 -1.67
N GLN A 34 -6.67 -14.06 -2.61
CA GLN A 34 -7.12 -12.70 -2.90
C GLN A 34 -8.56 -12.66 -3.42
N LEU A 35 -8.91 -13.53 -4.38
CA LEU A 35 -10.28 -13.59 -4.92
C LEU A 35 -11.29 -14.01 -3.84
N ARG A 36 -10.91 -14.94 -2.97
CA ARG A 36 -11.73 -15.37 -1.83
C ARG A 36 -11.95 -14.22 -0.83
N GLN A 37 -10.92 -13.45 -0.52
CA GLN A 37 -11.04 -12.28 0.37
C GLN A 37 -11.94 -11.20 -0.23
N ILE A 38 -11.81 -10.96 -1.54
CA ILE A 38 -12.65 -10.01 -2.27
C ILE A 38 -14.12 -10.46 -2.23
N GLU A 39 -14.39 -11.72 -2.57
CA GLU A 39 -15.75 -12.26 -2.54
C GLU A 39 -16.35 -12.26 -1.13
N GLY A 40 -15.56 -12.64 -0.12
CA GLY A 40 -16.00 -12.57 1.28
C GLY A 40 -16.41 -11.15 1.69
N CYS A 41 -15.60 -10.14 1.34
CA CYS A 41 -15.92 -8.75 1.60
C CYS A 41 -17.20 -8.29 0.86
N LEU A 42 -17.38 -8.70 -0.39
CA LEU A 42 -18.59 -8.37 -1.16
C LEU A 42 -19.85 -9.00 -0.55
N GLN A 43 -19.77 -10.26 -0.12
CA GLN A 43 -20.89 -10.94 0.54
C GLN A 43 -21.26 -10.28 1.87
N GLU A 44 -20.27 -9.88 2.67
CA GLU A 44 -20.51 -9.10 3.89
C GLU A 44 -21.23 -7.78 3.58
N MET A 45 -20.83 -7.07 2.51
CA MET A 45 -21.50 -5.85 2.08
C MET A 45 -22.93 -6.08 1.62
N VAL A 46 -23.20 -7.16 0.89
CA VAL A 46 -24.56 -7.54 0.46
C VAL A 46 -25.43 -7.85 1.67
N SER A 47 -24.94 -8.69 2.61
CA SER A 47 -25.66 -9.03 3.83
C SER A 47 -25.96 -7.80 4.68
N ALA A 48 -25.00 -6.89 4.83
CA ALA A 48 -25.21 -5.62 5.54
C ALA A 48 -26.29 -4.77 4.87
N ARG A 49 -26.32 -4.70 3.52
CA ARG A 49 -27.39 -3.99 2.78
C ARG A 49 -28.76 -4.62 2.99
N GLU A 50 -28.84 -5.95 2.99
CA GLU A 50 -30.08 -6.68 3.24
C GLU A 50 -30.59 -6.43 4.66
N GLN A 51 -29.71 -6.50 5.67
CA GLN A 51 -30.05 -6.19 7.06
C GLN A 51 -30.56 -4.75 7.22
N ILE A 52 -29.92 -3.79 6.56
CA ILE A 52 -30.41 -2.40 6.52
C ILE A 52 -31.79 -2.33 5.86
N ALA A 53 -32.01 -3.03 4.75
CA ALA A 53 -33.31 -3.05 4.06
C ALA A 53 -34.43 -3.67 4.92
N VAL A 54 -34.12 -4.71 5.71
CA VAL A 54 -35.05 -5.31 6.67
C VAL A 54 -35.33 -4.36 7.83
N ALA A 55 -34.29 -3.77 8.44
CA ALA A 55 -34.43 -2.77 9.49
C ALA A 55 -35.28 -1.58 9.00
N LEU A 56 -35.13 -1.15 7.74
CA LEU A 56 -35.96 -0.10 7.13
C LEU A 56 -37.43 -0.49 6.96
N LYS A 57 -37.72 -1.77 6.70
CA LYS A 57 -39.09 -2.28 6.63
C LYS A 57 -39.72 -2.35 8.03
N GLU A 58 -38.96 -2.76 9.03
CA GLU A 58 -39.43 -2.95 10.41
C GLU A 58 -39.57 -1.62 11.19
N THR A 59 -38.70 -0.65 10.93
CA THR A 59 -38.71 0.68 11.58
C THR A 59 -39.75 1.65 11.00
N LYS A 60 -40.50 1.27 9.95
CA LYS A 60 -41.64 2.09 9.46
C LYS A 60 -42.74 2.11 10.52
N LEU A 61 -42.74 3.14 11.38
CA LEU A 61 -43.98 3.70 11.90
C LEU A 61 -44.83 4.08 10.69
N SER A 62 -45.83 3.27 10.37
CA SER A 62 -46.75 3.63 9.31
C SER A 62 -47.73 4.67 9.86
N ALA A 63 -48.21 5.60 9.03
CA ALA A 63 -49.29 6.51 9.41
C ALA A 63 -50.49 5.72 9.97
N SER A 64 -50.70 4.49 9.49
CA SER A 64 -51.65 3.53 10.08
C SER A 64 -51.30 3.13 11.51
N LYS A 65 -50.04 2.80 11.83
CA LYS A 65 -49.61 2.39 13.18
C LYS A 65 -49.82 3.53 14.20
N ILE A 66 -49.54 4.77 13.78
CA ILE A 66 -49.75 5.98 14.60
C ILE A 66 -51.23 6.31 14.76
N ALA A 67 -51.99 6.24 13.66
CA ALA A 67 -53.44 6.40 13.67
C ALA A 67 -54.10 5.41 14.64
N SER A 68 -53.69 4.14 14.60
CA SER A 68 -54.17 3.11 15.52
C SER A 68 -53.80 3.38 16.98
N SER A 69 -52.55 3.79 17.26
CA SER A 69 -52.11 4.07 18.64
C SER A 69 -52.68 5.35 19.23
N ALA A 70 -53.08 6.30 18.38
CA ALA A 70 -53.71 7.56 18.79
C ALA A 70 -55.24 7.54 18.64
N GLU A 71 -55.82 6.38 18.30
CA GLU A 71 -57.27 6.18 18.07
C GLU A 71 -57.90 7.16 17.07
N ILE A 72 -57.11 7.67 16.12
CA ILE A 72 -57.56 8.58 15.07
C ILE A 72 -57.58 7.88 13.73
N SER A 73 -58.43 8.33 12.80
CA SER A 73 -58.40 7.78 11.45
C SER A 73 -57.14 8.25 10.71
N ARG A 74 -56.60 7.40 9.83
CA ARG A 74 -55.46 7.77 8.99
C ARG A 74 -55.73 9.00 8.13
N ALA A 75 -56.97 9.14 7.64
CA ALA A 75 -57.42 10.31 6.91
C ALA A 75 -57.31 11.61 7.73
N HIS A 76 -57.38 11.52 9.07
CA HIS A 76 -57.23 12.66 9.97
C HIS A 76 -55.77 13.14 10.07
N ILE A 77 -54.81 12.22 9.94
CA ILE A 77 -53.38 12.55 9.84
C ILE A 77 -53.09 13.15 8.45
N ASP A 78 -53.63 12.55 7.40
CA ASP A 78 -53.38 12.97 6.01
C ASP A 78 -54.02 14.34 5.69
N ASN A 79 -55.19 14.65 6.29
CA ASN A 79 -55.90 15.91 6.06
C ASN A 79 -55.48 17.06 6.99
N ASN A 80 -54.66 16.79 8.01
CA ASN A 80 -54.23 17.80 8.97
C ASN A 80 -52.73 18.07 8.85
N LYS A 81 -52.40 19.15 8.13
CA LYS A 81 -51.02 19.56 7.80
C LYS A 81 -50.12 19.67 9.03
N ASP A 82 -50.66 20.14 10.16
CA ASP A 82 -49.87 20.34 11.38
C ASP A 82 -49.52 19.01 12.05
N ILE A 83 -50.43 18.04 12.03
CA ILE A 83 -50.19 16.68 12.55
C ILE A 83 -49.19 15.94 11.66
N LEU A 84 -49.34 16.05 10.34
CA LEU A 84 -48.42 15.43 9.38
C LEU A 84 -47.00 16.01 9.50
N LYS A 85 -46.89 17.34 9.66
CA LYS A 85 -45.61 18.02 9.88
C LYS A 85 -44.95 17.54 11.17
N ARG A 86 -45.70 17.51 12.28
CA ARG A 86 -45.19 17.02 13.57
C ARG A 86 -44.77 15.55 13.53
N TYR A 87 -45.46 14.72 12.76
CA TYR A 87 -45.08 13.33 12.52
C TYR A 87 -43.76 13.23 11.74
N ILE A 88 -43.58 14.02 10.69
CA ILE A 88 -42.33 14.07 9.91
C ILE A 88 -41.17 14.54 10.79
N ASP A 89 -41.37 15.60 11.58
CA ASP A 89 -40.34 16.16 12.47
C ASP A 89 -39.90 15.13 13.53
N LEU A 90 -40.85 14.47 14.19
CA LEU A 90 -40.56 13.38 15.14
C LEU A 90 -39.84 12.21 14.48
N ARG A 91 -40.14 11.93 13.21
CA ARG A 91 -39.50 10.84 12.47
C ARG A 91 -38.06 11.18 12.09
N ILE A 92 -37.79 12.42 11.72
CA ILE A 92 -36.44 12.92 11.47
C ILE A 92 -35.61 12.81 12.75
N GLU A 93 -36.15 13.32 13.87
CA GLU A 93 -35.48 13.29 15.17
C GLU A 93 -35.18 11.85 15.65
N GLN A 94 -36.09 10.90 15.47
CA GLN A 94 -35.82 9.48 15.76
C GLN A 94 -34.73 8.88 14.88
N ILE A 95 -34.74 9.18 13.57
CA ILE A 95 -33.73 8.67 12.64
C ILE A 95 -32.33 9.22 12.99
N GLU A 96 -32.26 10.48 13.41
CA GLU A 96 -31.03 11.12 13.83
C GLU A 96 -30.53 10.59 15.19
N ASN A 97 -31.42 10.37 16.16
CA ASN A 97 -31.06 9.90 17.50
C ASN A 97 -30.75 8.40 17.58
N ASP A 98 -31.48 7.55 16.84
CA ASP A 98 -31.25 6.10 16.84
C ASP A 98 -30.08 5.68 15.92
N ASP A 99 -29.46 6.63 15.22
CA ASP A 99 -28.47 6.39 14.16
C ASP A 99 -28.90 5.24 13.24
N THR A 100 -30.17 5.24 12.82
CA THR A 100 -30.83 4.09 12.16
C THR A 100 -30.13 3.68 10.87
N PHE A 101 -29.37 4.62 10.27
CA PHE A 101 -28.57 4.42 9.06
C PHE A 101 -27.07 4.31 9.33
N SER A 102 -26.65 4.31 10.60
CA SER A 102 -25.25 4.28 11.01
C SER A 102 -24.42 5.38 10.32
N LEU A 103 -25.01 6.57 10.15
CA LEU A 103 -24.38 7.73 9.50
C LEU A 103 -23.12 8.15 10.24
N SER A 104 -23.10 8.00 11.56
CA SER A 104 -21.90 8.25 12.36
C SER A 104 -20.77 7.26 12.03
N ASN A 105 -21.08 5.98 11.81
CA ASN A 105 -20.12 4.97 11.38
C ASN A 105 -19.63 5.19 9.95
N ILE A 106 -20.51 5.67 9.06
CA ILE A 106 -20.11 6.01 7.68
C ILE A 106 -19.13 7.19 7.69
N LYS A 107 -19.39 8.24 8.48
CA LYS A 107 -18.46 9.37 8.65
C LYS A 107 -17.10 8.92 9.21
N LYS A 108 -17.09 8.11 10.27
CA LYS A 108 -15.84 7.55 10.82
C LYS A 108 -15.08 6.71 9.78
N LYS A 109 -15.77 5.84 9.04
CA LYS A 109 -15.15 5.04 7.97
C LYS A 109 -14.56 5.93 6.86
N GLN A 110 -15.22 7.03 6.54
CA GLN A 110 -14.72 8.00 5.56
C GLN A 110 -13.44 8.69 6.07
N GLU A 111 -13.41 9.11 7.34
CA GLU A 111 -12.22 9.68 7.97
C GLU A 111 -11.04 8.70 7.95
N HIS A 112 -11.26 7.45 8.35
CA HIS A 112 -10.24 6.39 8.28
C HIS A 112 -9.76 6.15 6.84
N TYR A 113 -10.67 6.16 5.86
CA TYR A 113 -10.31 6.03 4.46
C TYR A 113 -9.39 7.16 3.99
N ASP A 114 -9.70 8.40 4.37
CA ASP A 114 -8.89 9.57 4.00
C ASP A 114 -7.50 9.55 4.67
N GLU A 115 -7.42 9.10 5.93
CA GLU A 115 -6.15 8.87 6.63
C GLU A 115 -5.29 7.81 5.93
N ILE A 116 -5.86 6.64 5.62
CA ILE A 116 -5.16 5.56 4.90
C ILE A 116 -4.68 6.05 3.54
N LYS A 117 -5.49 6.83 2.83
CA LYS A 117 -5.13 7.40 1.53
C LYS A 117 -3.97 8.39 1.64
N GLN A 118 -3.89 9.19 2.71
CA GLN A 118 -2.73 10.05 2.95
C GLN A 118 -1.48 9.23 3.29
N TRP A 119 -1.61 8.21 4.13
CA TRP A 119 -0.52 7.29 4.44
C TRP A 119 0.04 6.61 3.19
N LEU A 120 -0.84 6.10 2.31
CA LEU A 120 -0.45 5.49 1.04
C LEU A 120 0.40 6.44 0.20
N LYS A 121 -0.02 7.70 0.05
CA LYS A 121 0.73 8.71 -0.70
C LYS A 121 2.12 8.96 -0.11
N ARG A 122 2.23 9.03 1.23
CA ARG A 122 3.53 9.21 1.91
C ARG A 122 4.44 8.01 1.68
N THR A 123 3.92 6.80 1.80
CA THR A 123 4.67 5.55 1.56
C THR A 123 5.15 5.45 0.12
N GLN A 124 4.31 5.78 -0.86
CA GLN A 124 4.71 5.82 -2.28
C GLN A 124 5.85 6.81 -2.52
N LYS A 125 5.80 7.98 -1.88
CA LYS A 125 6.89 8.96 -1.96
C LYS A 125 8.20 8.40 -1.38
N HIS A 126 8.14 7.79 -0.20
CA HIS A 126 9.32 7.18 0.43
C HIS A 126 9.90 6.02 -0.36
N LEU A 127 9.06 5.22 -1.04
CA LEU A 127 9.52 4.16 -1.94
C LEU A 127 10.38 4.74 -3.07
N LEU A 128 9.89 5.79 -3.74
CA LEU A 128 10.64 6.47 -4.80
C LEU A 128 11.94 7.11 -4.28
N GLU A 129 11.89 7.75 -3.10
CA GLU A 129 13.09 8.31 -2.46
C GLU A 129 14.13 7.21 -2.18
N ASN A 130 13.70 6.03 -1.72
CA ASN A 130 14.58 4.89 -1.49
C ASN A 130 15.19 4.34 -2.79
N GLU A 131 14.40 4.16 -3.84
CA GLU A 131 14.92 3.70 -5.15
C GLU A 131 16.02 4.63 -5.69
N VAL A 132 15.85 5.95 -5.51
CA VAL A 132 16.87 6.95 -5.89
C VAL A 132 18.12 6.80 -5.04
N LEU A 133 17.97 6.62 -3.72
CA LEU A 133 19.11 6.42 -2.81
C LEU A 133 19.86 5.12 -3.11
N GLU A 134 19.16 4.02 -3.35
CA GLU A 134 19.76 2.74 -3.73
C GLU A 134 20.55 2.86 -5.03
N SER A 135 19.99 3.52 -6.06
CA SER A 135 20.70 3.82 -7.30
C SER A 135 21.99 4.62 -7.04
N LYS A 136 21.92 5.61 -6.13
CA LYS A 136 23.09 6.41 -5.76
C LYS A 136 24.15 5.61 -5.02
N ILE A 137 23.75 4.70 -4.13
CA ILE A 137 24.65 3.78 -3.44
C ILE A 137 25.38 2.92 -4.46
N THR A 138 24.67 2.29 -5.40
CA THR A 138 25.29 1.44 -6.43
C THR A 138 26.31 2.22 -7.28
N GLN A 139 25.99 3.46 -7.66
CA GLN A 139 26.94 4.32 -8.39
C GLN A 139 28.20 4.62 -7.57
N LEU A 140 28.04 4.95 -6.28
CA LEU A 140 29.15 5.23 -5.39
C LEU A 140 30.01 3.98 -5.14
N GLU A 141 29.40 2.82 -4.97
CA GLU A 141 30.12 1.54 -4.83
C GLU A 141 30.95 1.21 -6.07
N HIS A 142 30.39 1.42 -7.27
CA HIS A 142 31.12 1.23 -8.51
C HIS A 142 32.31 2.18 -8.61
N LEU A 143 32.11 3.47 -8.31
CA LEU A 143 33.17 4.48 -8.32
C LEU A 143 34.27 4.13 -7.30
N ASN A 144 33.89 3.69 -6.11
CA ASN A 144 34.84 3.31 -5.07
C ASN A 144 35.70 2.10 -5.48
N LYS A 145 35.09 1.07 -6.10
CA LYS A 145 35.83 -0.07 -6.67
C LYS A 145 36.79 0.35 -7.77
N SER A 146 36.39 1.30 -8.63
CA SER A 146 37.26 1.83 -9.69
C SER A 146 38.47 2.56 -9.11
N LEU A 147 38.24 3.44 -8.13
CA LEU A 147 39.31 4.19 -7.46
C LEU A 147 40.27 3.27 -6.71
N GLN A 148 39.74 2.23 -6.05
CA GLN A 148 40.58 1.23 -5.38
C GLN A 148 41.52 0.54 -6.37
N LYS A 149 41.01 0.15 -7.54
CA LYS A 149 41.83 -0.46 -8.58
C LYS A 149 42.91 0.48 -9.10
N GLU A 150 42.56 1.75 -9.32
CA GLU A 150 43.52 2.76 -9.76
C GLU A 150 44.62 3.01 -8.71
N LEU A 151 44.24 3.00 -7.42
CA LEU A 151 45.18 3.11 -6.31
C LEU A 151 46.17 1.93 -6.29
N ASP A 152 45.67 0.70 -6.44
CA ASP A 152 46.49 -0.52 -6.47
C ASP A 152 47.45 -0.51 -7.67
N ASP A 153 46.97 -0.11 -8.85
CA ASP A 153 47.78 0.03 -10.07
C ASP A 153 48.90 1.07 -9.88
N ASN A 154 48.59 2.20 -9.23
CA ASN A 154 49.56 3.23 -8.94
C ASN A 154 50.58 2.78 -7.89
N TYR A 155 50.17 2.02 -6.87
CA TYR A 155 51.07 1.43 -5.89
C TYR A 155 52.09 0.48 -6.56
N ILE A 156 51.64 -0.34 -7.50
CA ILE A 156 52.53 -1.21 -8.30
C ILE A 156 53.53 -0.37 -9.11
N LYS A 157 53.09 0.73 -9.72
CA LYS A 157 53.98 1.63 -10.48
C LYS A 157 55.02 2.29 -9.58
N VAL A 158 54.63 2.78 -8.40
CA VAL A 158 55.53 3.40 -7.43
C VAL A 158 56.62 2.41 -7.02
N ASN A 159 56.25 1.19 -6.61
CA ASN A 159 57.24 0.17 -6.23
C ASN A 159 58.22 -0.16 -7.36
N LYS A 160 57.75 -0.22 -8.61
CA LYS A 160 58.63 -0.43 -9.77
C LYS A 160 59.63 0.71 -9.94
N LEU A 161 59.18 1.96 -9.77
CA LEU A 161 60.04 3.14 -9.86
C LEU A 161 61.06 3.17 -8.72
N GLU A 162 60.66 2.82 -7.49
CA GLU A 162 61.56 2.72 -6.34
C GLU A 162 62.70 1.71 -6.59
N VAL A 163 62.37 0.50 -7.09
CA VAL A 163 63.38 -0.50 -7.47
C VAL A 163 64.34 0.03 -8.56
N ILE A 164 63.83 0.80 -9.52
CA ILE A 164 64.68 1.42 -10.55
C ILE A 164 65.59 2.48 -9.94
N ILE A 165 65.07 3.33 -9.05
CA ILE A 165 65.84 4.35 -8.33
C ILE A 165 66.97 3.70 -7.51
N GLU A 166 66.68 2.63 -6.77
CA GLU A 166 67.69 1.89 -6.02
C GLU A 166 68.81 1.34 -6.92
N LYS A 167 68.43 0.74 -8.06
CA LYS A 167 69.41 0.23 -9.04
C LYS A 167 70.28 1.35 -9.61
N LEU A 168 69.70 2.49 -9.93
CA LEU A 168 70.43 3.66 -10.45
C LEU A 168 71.37 4.23 -9.38
N ASN A 169 70.89 4.40 -8.14
CA ASN A 169 71.70 4.85 -7.02
C ASN A 169 72.89 3.92 -6.75
N HIS A 170 72.70 2.61 -6.83
CA HIS A 170 73.79 1.63 -6.69
C HIS A 170 74.84 1.77 -7.79
N LYS A 171 74.40 1.94 -9.06
CA LYS A 171 75.32 2.20 -10.18
C LYS A 171 76.10 3.50 -9.99
N LEU A 172 75.43 4.55 -9.51
CA LEU A 172 76.03 5.85 -9.25
C LEU A 172 77.12 5.77 -8.16
N ARG A 173 76.84 5.06 -7.05
CA ARG A 173 77.82 4.80 -5.98
C ARG A 173 79.07 4.08 -6.50
N LYS A 174 78.88 2.99 -7.24
CA LYS A 174 80.00 2.24 -7.87
C LYS A 174 80.82 3.10 -8.83
N SER A 175 80.17 3.93 -9.63
CA SER A 175 80.88 4.84 -10.55
C SER A 175 81.67 5.90 -9.78
N SER A 176 81.12 6.44 -8.69
CA SER A 176 81.80 7.40 -7.82
C SER A 176 83.04 6.78 -7.16
N GLU A 177 82.95 5.57 -6.61
CA GLU A 177 84.07 4.84 -6.00
C GLU A 177 85.22 4.59 -6.98
N ASN A 178 84.89 4.23 -8.23
CA ASN A 178 85.88 4.05 -9.29
C ASN A 178 86.54 5.37 -9.72
N SER A 179 85.81 6.49 -9.65
CA SER A 179 86.35 7.82 -9.97
C SER A 179 87.36 8.28 -8.93
N THR A 180 87.08 8.05 -7.65
CA THR A 180 87.97 8.42 -6.54
C THR A 180 89.27 7.61 -6.57
N ASN A 181 89.19 6.32 -6.92
CA ASN A 181 90.37 5.45 -7.05
C ASN A 181 91.30 5.85 -8.22
N ILE A 182 90.78 6.42 -9.30
CA ILE A 182 91.61 6.91 -10.42
C ILE A 182 92.33 8.23 -10.06
N VAL A 183 91.72 9.06 -9.20
CA VAL A 183 92.32 10.33 -8.75
C VAL A 183 93.38 10.09 -7.66
N SER A 184 93.26 9.06 -6.82
CA SER A 184 94.26 8.70 -5.81
C SER A 184 95.44 7.86 -6.34
N LEU A 185 95.41 7.44 -7.60
CA LEU A 185 96.49 6.73 -8.30
C LEU A 185 97.29 7.62 -9.27
N ARG A 186 96.99 8.92 -9.33
CA ARG A 186 97.76 9.94 -10.06
C ARG A 186 98.52 10.83 -9.09
#